data_AF-A0A833HI45-F1
#
_entry.id   AF-A0A833HI45-F1
#
_cell.length_a   1.000
_cell.length_b   1.000
_cell.length_c   1.000
_cell.angle_alpha   90.00
_cell.angle_beta   90.00
_cell.angle_gamma   90.00
#
_symmetry.space_group_name_H-M   'P 1'
#
loop_
_entity.id
_entity.type
_entity.pdbx_description
1 polymer ?
#
loop_
_entity_poly.entity_id
_entity_poly.type
_entity_poly.pdbx_seq_one_letter_code
_entity_poly.pdbx_strand_id
1 'polypeptide(L)'
;MKRRSLAVLAAALAAVLSLAAAPHTARELRLEKMNRVYTDLVGELAPFAAGPLTVRLSSPRQIVSVRDHVARLTPTGGGRVEGTLEIDLLGKGELIADLDLAGSPQRMTDELLLPPQKVTLEGAARLSRVAGGYRVVAERLPAKVPVAIRSRLVNQIVSACEGAALLSLGALDCAPLTAALERPAIPLPAAGGEYFLSDAELTDADRARLDELIAAP
;
A
#
# COMPACT_ATOMS: atom_id res chain seq x y z
N MET A 1 6.85 -64.22 37.63
CA MET A 1 5.64 -63.34 37.74
C MET A 1 6.08 -61.90 37.98
N LYS A 2 5.34 -60.93 37.43
CA LYS A 2 5.42 -59.45 37.63
C LYS A 2 6.50 -58.66 36.85
N ARG A 3 6.34 -58.56 35.52
CA ARG A 3 6.90 -57.49 34.65
C ARG A 3 5.80 -56.87 33.77
N ARG A 4 4.72 -56.35 34.37
CA ARG A 4 3.58 -55.77 33.62
C ARG A 4 3.25 -54.31 33.95
N SER A 5 4.04 -53.64 34.81
CA SER A 5 3.66 -52.32 35.35
C SER A 5 4.35 -51.11 34.70
N LEU A 6 5.28 -51.31 33.75
CA LEU A 6 6.04 -50.21 33.12
C LEU A 6 5.52 -49.78 31.74
N ALA A 7 4.65 -50.57 31.10
CA ALA A 7 4.17 -50.28 29.75
C ALA A 7 3.04 -49.22 29.72
N VAL A 8 2.33 -48.99 30.83
CA VAL A 8 1.18 -48.08 30.87
C VAL A 8 1.60 -46.61 31.03
N LEU A 9 2.73 -46.33 31.67
CA LEU A 9 3.23 -44.95 31.81
C LEU A 9 3.81 -44.38 30.50
N ALA A 10 4.38 -45.23 29.63
CA ALA A 10 4.94 -44.81 28.35
C ALA A 10 3.86 -44.47 27.30
N ALA A 11 2.68 -45.10 27.37
CA ALA A 11 1.56 -44.82 26.47
C ALA A 11 0.86 -43.48 26.77
N ALA A 12 0.87 -43.02 28.03
CA ALA A 12 0.29 -41.74 28.41
C ALA A 12 1.17 -40.53 28.02
N LEU A 13 2.50 -40.73 27.88
CA LEU A 13 3.42 -39.65 27.50
C LEU A 13 3.44 -39.37 25.98
N ALA A 14 3.05 -40.34 25.15
CA ALA A 14 3.01 -40.18 23.69
C ALA A 14 1.77 -39.44 23.18
N ALA A 15 0.72 -39.29 23.99
CA ALA A 15 -0.51 -38.59 23.61
C ALA A 15 -0.43 -37.06 23.81
N VAL A 16 0.61 -36.53 24.45
CA VAL A 16 0.75 -35.09 24.77
C VAL A 16 1.57 -34.32 23.73
N LEU A 17 2.27 -35.00 22.82
CA LEU A 17 3.20 -34.34 21.87
C LEU A 17 2.60 -34.05 20.49
N SER A 18 1.32 -34.34 20.26
CA SER A 18 0.62 -34.02 19.02
C SER A 18 -0.22 -32.74 19.13
N LEU A 19 0.26 -31.71 19.83
CA LEU A 19 -0.08 -30.34 19.48
C LEU A 19 0.63 -30.01 18.17
N ALA A 20 0.15 -30.62 17.09
CA ALA A 20 0.44 -30.16 15.75
C ALA A 20 -0.04 -28.70 15.70
N ALA A 21 0.90 -27.76 15.55
CA ALA A 21 0.60 -26.40 15.20
C ALA A 21 -0.29 -26.47 13.95
N ALA A 22 -1.59 -26.18 14.13
CA ALA A 22 -2.52 -26.13 13.02
C ALA A 22 -1.92 -25.11 12.04
N PRO A 23 -1.73 -25.47 10.75
CA PRO A 23 -1.26 -24.52 9.78
C PRO A 23 -2.18 -23.30 9.84
N HIS A 24 -1.63 -22.13 10.13
CA HIS A 24 -2.42 -20.90 10.18
C HIS A 24 -2.97 -20.69 8.76
N THR A 25 -4.25 -20.97 8.60
CA THR A 25 -4.90 -20.85 7.30
C THR A 25 -5.07 -19.38 6.98
N ALA A 26 -4.71 -19.01 5.74
CA ALA A 26 -4.95 -17.67 5.26
C ALA A 26 -6.46 -17.36 5.35
N ARG A 27 -6.77 -16.21 5.95
CA ARG A 27 -8.14 -15.71 6.12
C ARG A 27 -8.36 -14.54 5.18
N GLU A 28 -9.51 -14.55 4.53
CA GLU A 28 -9.94 -13.41 3.73
C GLU A 28 -10.64 -12.37 4.62
N LEU A 29 -10.19 -11.13 4.53
CA LEU A 29 -10.77 -9.98 5.22
C LEU A 29 -11.18 -8.93 4.17
N ARG A 30 -12.44 -8.52 4.26
CA ARG A 30 -13.02 -7.40 3.52
C ARG A 30 -13.69 -6.48 4.51
N LEU A 31 -13.30 -5.22 4.53
CA LEU A 31 -13.78 -4.18 5.43
C LEU A 31 -14.75 -3.28 4.67
N GLU A 32 -16.05 -3.54 4.76
CA GLU A 32 -17.07 -2.95 3.87
C GLU A 32 -16.96 -1.41 3.75
N LYS A 33 -16.68 -0.74 4.86
CA LYS A 33 -16.59 0.73 4.92
C LYS A 33 -15.31 1.32 4.32
N MET A 34 -14.31 0.50 3.99
CA MET A 34 -13.13 0.95 3.25
C MET A 34 -13.41 1.19 1.77
N ASN A 35 -14.47 0.56 1.22
CA ASN A 35 -14.90 0.77 -0.16
C ASN A 35 -15.68 2.09 -0.26
N ARG A 36 -14.94 3.19 -0.37
CA ARG A 36 -15.47 4.55 -0.40
C ARG A 36 -14.60 5.48 -1.24
N VAL A 37 -15.07 6.71 -1.36
CA VAL A 37 -14.33 7.81 -1.95
C VAL A 37 -13.48 8.48 -0.87
N TYR A 38 -12.21 8.69 -1.19
CA TYR A 38 -11.22 9.42 -0.40
C TYR A 38 -10.90 10.72 -1.13
N THR A 39 -10.91 11.83 -0.41
CA THR A 39 -10.52 13.15 -0.89
C THR A 39 -9.30 13.64 -0.14
N ASP A 40 -8.64 14.67 -0.68
CA ASP A 40 -7.59 15.43 0.03
C ASP A 40 -6.41 14.58 0.49
N LEU A 41 -6.08 13.53 -0.29
CA LEU A 41 -4.83 12.81 -0.11
C LEU A 41 -3.68 13.81 -0.27
N VAL A 42 -2.58 13.66 0.47
CA VAL A 42 -1.42 14.56 0.34
C VAL A 42 -0.63 14.14 -0.90
N GLY A 43 -0.50 15.04 -1.88
CA GLY A 43 -0.02 14.73 -3.22
C GLY A 43 1.13 15.61 -3.68
N GLU A 44 2.19 15.75 -2.90
CA GLU A 44 3.43 16.38 -3.35
C GLU A 44 4.45 15.31 -3.72
N LEU A 45 4.95 15.35 -4.96
CA LEU A 45 6.05 14.51 -5.40
C LEU A 45 7.37 15.26 -5.21
N ALA A 46 8.43 14.53 -4.86
CA ALA A 46 9.77 15.10 -4.81
C ALA A 46 10.11 15.72 -6.17
N PRO A 47 10.76 16.90 -6.20
CA PRO A 47 11.13 17.54 -7.45
C PRO A 47 12.07 16.65 -8.25
N PHE A 48 11.85 16.58 -9.55
CA PHE A 48 12.73 15.92 -10.50
C PHE A 48 13.64 16.97 -11.13
N ALA A 49 14.94 16.69 -11.21
CA ALA A 49 15.92 17.57 -11.85
C ALA A 49 16.74 16.79 -12.88
N ALA A 50 16.81 17.30 -14.11
CA ALA A 50 17.64 16.77 -15.19
C ALA A 50 18.34 17.94 -15.90
N GLY A 51 19.62 18.16 -15.58
CA GLY A 51 20.39 19.27 -16.13
C GLY A 51 19.74 20.63 -15.80
N PRO A 52 19.42 21.48 -16.81
CA PRO A 52 18.78 22.78 -16.61
C PRO A 52 17.26 22.68 -16.42
N LEU A 53 16.66 21.49 -16.53
CA LEU A 53 15.23 21.27 -16.36
C LEU A 53 14.93 20.80 -14.93
N THR A 54 14.09 21.55 -14.22
CA THR A 54 13.48 21.13 -12.95
C THR A 54 11.98 20.99 -13.13
N VAL A 55 11.41 19.91 -12.61
CA VAL A 55 9.97 19.61 -12.64
C VAL A 55 9.49 19.35 -11.22
N ARG A 56 8.54 20.16 -10.74
CA ARG A 56 7.83 19.92 -9.48
C ARG A 56 6.38 19.61 -9.77
N LEU A 57 5.90 18.47 -9.28
CA LEU A 57 4.53 18.01 -9.48
C LEU A 57 3.76 18.07 -8.17
N SER A 58 2.54 18.59 -8.24
CA SER A 58 1.62 18.61 -7.12
C SER A 58 0.21 18.25 -7.58
N SER A 59 -0.52 17.53 -6.73
CA SER A 59 -1.92 17.17 -6.94
C SER A 59 -2.75 17.63 -5.74
N PRO A 60 -3.10 18.93 -5.65
CA PRO A 60 -3.72 19.50 -4.46
C PRO A 60 -5.18 19.06 -4.29
N ARG A 61 -5.84 18.63 -5.36
CA ARG A 61 -7.22 18.18 -5.37
C ARG A 61 -7.28 16.83 -6.01
N GLN A 62 -7.49 15.80 -5.20
CA GLN A 62 -7.57 14.43 -5.68
C GLN A 62 -8.71 13.67 -5.03
N ILE A 63 -9.34 12.85 -5.85
CA ILE A 63 -10.46 11.99 -5.50
C ILE A 63 -10.07 10.58 -5.93
N VAL A 64 -9.92 9.68 -4.96
CA VAL A 64 -9.64 8.27 -5.20
C VAL A 64 -10.80 7.46 -4.67
N SER A 65 -11.38 6.60 -5.50
CA SER A 65 -12.42 5.66 -5.13
C SER A 65 -11.80 4.26 -5.00
N VAL A 66 -11.95 3.69 -3.81
CA VAL A 66 -11.68 2.26 -3.57
C VAL A 66 -12.97 1.52 -3.88
N ARG A 67 -12.97 0.74 -4.97
CA ARG A 67 -14.15 -0.02 -5.38
C ARG A 67 -14.30 -1.31 -4.63
N ASP A 68 -13.20 -2.02 -4.48
CA ASP A 68 -13.11 -3.29 -3.79
C ASP A 68 -11.72 -3.44 -3.18
N HIS A 69 -11.63 -4.23 -2.13
CA HIS A 69 -10.36 -4.65 -1.58
C HIS A 69 -10.52 -6.01 -0.92
N VAL A 70 -9.43 -6.78 -0.95
CA VAL A 70 -9.38 -8.11 -0.34
C VAL A 70 -8.02 -8.28 0.30
N ALA A 71 -8.02 -8.44 1.63
CA ALA A 71 -6.82 -8.83 2.37
C ALA A 71 -6.85 -10.34 2.60
N ARG A 72 -5.77 -11.03 2.23
CA ARG A 72 -5.55 -12.46 2.51
C ARG A 72 -4.46 -12.54 3.56
N LEU A 73 -4.84 -12.77 4.80
CA LEU A 73 -3.99 -12.65 5.98
C LEU A 73 -3.77 -14.01 6.65
N THR A 74 -2.52 -14.38 6.85
CA THR A 74 -2.10 -15.54 7.60
C THR A 74 -1.64 -15.09 8.99
N PRO A 75 -2.31 -15.51 10.07
CA PRO A 75 -1.83 -15.25 11.42
C PRO A 75 -0.46 -15.88 11.67
N THR A 76 0.39 -15.19 12.42
CA THR A 76 1.71 -15.67 12.84
C THR A 76 1.92 -15.59 14.35
N GLY A 77 0.83 -15.39 15.10
CA GLY A 77 0.78 -15.39 16.56
C GLY A 77 0.96 -14.03 17.21
N GLY A 78 0.33 -13.85 18.38
CA GLY A 78 0.42 -12.61 19.18
C GLY A 78 -0.13 -11.38 18.46
N GLY A 79 -1.20 -11.56 17.66
CA GLY A 79 -1.80 -10.52 16.84
C GLY A 79 -1.02 -10.15 15.58
N ARG A 80 0.06 -10.87 15.26
CA ARG A 80 0.78 -10.65 13.99
C ARG A 80 0.10 -11.37 12.84
N VAL A 81 0.09 -10.71 11.70
CA VAL A 81 -0.44 -11.21 10.44
C VAL A 81 0.52 -10.90 9.30
N GLU A 82 0.63 -11.82 8.35
CA GLU A 82 1.35 -11.63 7.09
C GLU A 82 0.44 -11.95 5.92
N GLY A 83 0.61 -11.27 4.79
CA GLY A 83 -0.19 -11.61 3.63
C GLY A 83 -0.21 -10.55 2.54
N THR A 84 -1.29 -10.58 1.77
CA THR A 84 -1.47 -9.72 0.61
C THR A 84 -2.75 -8.90 0.72
N LEU A 85 -2.71 -7.66 0.25
CA LEU A 85 -3.85 -6.78 0.12
C LEU A 85 -3.99 -6.41 -1.36
N GLU A 86 -5.08 -6.84 -1.98
CA GLU A 86 -5.47 -6.43 -3.32
C GLU A 86 -6.49 -5.29 -3.22
N ILE A 87 -6.29 -4.20 -3.97
CA ILE A 87 -7.17 -3.02 -3.97
C ILE A 87 -7.52 -2.64 -5.41
N ASP A 88 -8.81 -2.52 -5.73
CA ASP A 88 -9.29 -1.95 -6.99
C ASP A 88 -9.53 -0.44 -6.82
N LEU A 89 -8.72 0.35 -7.53
CA LEU A 89 -8.64 1.79 -7.41
C LEU A 89 -9.00 2.45 -8.74
N LEU A 90 -9.74 3.57 -8.66
CA LEU A 90 -9.81 4.56 -9.73
C LEU A 90 -9.90 5.95 -9.11
N GLY A 91 -9.69 6.97 -9.92
CA GLY A 91 -9.76 8.32 -9.40
C GLY A 91 -9.48 9.37 -10.45
N LYS A 92 -9.48 10.60 -9.97
CA LYS A 92 -9.11 11.77 -10.75
C LYS A 92 -8.62 12.87 -9.83
N GLY A 93 -7.92 13.83 -10.40
CA GLY A 93 -7.45 14.99 -9.67
C GLY A 93 -7.00 16.09 -10.60
N GLU A 94 -6.53 17.16 -10.00
CA GLU A 94 -5.81 18.24 -10.68
C GLU A 94 -4.32 17.96 -10.57
N LEU A 95 -3.60 17.92 -11.70
CA LEU A 95 -2.14 17.86 -11.71
C LEU A 95 -1.59 19.24 -12.07
N ILE A 96 -0.73 19.75 -11.21
CA ILE A 96 0.00 21.00 -11.41
C ILE A 96 1.47 20.66 -11.55
N ALA A 97 2.08 21.14 -12.64
CA ALA A 97 3.51 21.10 -12.84
C ALA A 97 4.09 22.51 -12.85
N ASP A 98 5.05 22.73 -11.95
CA ASP A 98 5.95 23.88 -12.03
C ASP A 98 7.24 23.40 -12.71
N LEU A 99 7.50 23.91 -13.90
CA LEU A 99 8.68 23.65 -14.70
C LEU A 99 9.63 24.84 -14.59
N ASP A 100 10.92 24.58 -14.51
CA ASP A 100 11.96 25.59 -14.68
C ASP A 100 12.96 25.07 -15.70
N LEU A 101 13.08 25.77 -16.83
CA LEU A 101 14.09 25.50 -17.84
C LEU A 101 15.08 26.66 -17.88
N ALA A 102 16.28 26.44 -17.36
CA ALA A 102 17.37 27.42 -17.35
C ALA A 102 16.97 28.80 -16.76
N GLY A 103 16.15 28.81 -15.71
CA GLY A 103 15.67 30.03 -15.04
C GLY A 103 14.39 30.62 -15.64
N SER A 104 13.75 29.92 -16.58
CA SER A 104 12.45 30.32 -17.14
C SER A 104 11.33 29.48 -16.51
N PRO A 105 10.66 29.98 -15.45
CA PRO A 105 9.58 29.25 -14.81
C PRO A 105 8.33 29.22 -15.67
N GLN A 106 7.70 28.05 -15.77
CA GLN A 106 6.42 27.83 -16.41
C GLN A 106 5.54 26.99 -15.51
N ARG A 107 4.28 27.38 -15.35
CA ARG A 107 3.28 26.61 -14.62
C ARG A 107 2.27 26.03 -15.59
N MET A 108 2.00 24.74 -15.45
CA MET A 108 1.05 23.99 -16.27
C MET A 108 0.07 23.26 -15.36
N THR A 109 -1.19 23.18 -15.80
CA THR A 109 -2.25 22.49 -15.07
C THR A 109 -3.03 21.60 -16.03
N ASP A 110 -3.38 20.40 -15.58
CA ASP A 110 -4.21 19.46 -16.34
C ASP A 110 -4.99 18.53 -15.41
N GLU A 111 -5.90 17.76 -15.98
CA GLU A 111 -6.58 16.70 -15.25
C GLU A 111 -5.67 15.46 -15.13
N LEU A 112 -5.54 14.97 -13.90
CA LEU A 112 -4.98 13.66 -13.57
C LEU A 112 -6.11 12.63 -13.61
N LEU A 113 -5.94 11.56 -14.37
CA LEU A 113 -6.83 10.42 -14.34
C LEU A 113 -6.10 9.20 -13.78
N LEU A 114 -6.69 8.57 -12.76
CA LEU A 114 -6.28 7.28 -12.25
C LEU A 114 -7.26 6.24 -12.84
N PRO A 115 -6.93 5.58 -13.97
CA PRO A 115 -7.80 4.59 -14.57
C PRO A 115 -8.05 3.41 -13.61
N PRO A 116 -9.17 2.68 -13.78
CA PRO A 116 -9.43 1.47 -13.01
C PRO A 116 -8.26 0.50 -13.09
N GLN A 117 -7.69 0.18 -11.94
CA GLN A 117 -6.53 -0.71 -11.83
C GLN A 117 -6.50 -1.42 -10.49
N LYS A 118 -5.90 -2.61 -10.50
CA LYS A 118 -5.67 -3.40 -9.30
C LYS A 118 -4.24 -3.21 -8.83
N VAL A 119 -4.10 -2.98 -7.53
CA VAL A 119 -2.82 -2.87 -6.83
C VAL A 119 -2.73 -3.99 -5.82
N THR A 120 -1.59 -4.69 -5.78
CA THR A 120 -1.31 -5.72 -4.79
C THR A 120 -0.17 -5.27 -3.88
N LEU A 121 -0.41 -5.33 -2.58
CA LEU A 121 0.54 -5.01 -1.52
C LEU A 121 0.85 -6.27 -0.74
N GLU A 122 2.13 -6.57 -0.57
CA GLU A 122 2.58 -7.65 0.31
C GLU A 122 3.13 -7.06 1.60
N GLY A 123 2.79 -7.64 2.74
CA GLY A 123 3.24 -7.08 4.00
C GLY A 123 3.02 -7.94 5.22
N ALA A 124 3.43 -7.38 6.35
CA ALA A 124 3.21 -7.89 7.69
C ALA A 124 2.74 -6.75 8.59
N ALA A 125 1.83 -7.05 9.51
CA ALA A 125 1.32 -6.09 10.48
C ALA A 125 1.06 -6.75 11.82
N ARG A 126 1.06 -5.95 12.88
CA ARG A 126 0.59 -6.33 14.20
C ARG A 126 -0.73 -5.65 14.50
N LEU A 127 -1.74 -6.46 14.76
CA LEU A 127 -3.08 -6.06 15.16
C LEU A 127 -3.17 -6.14 16.69
N SER A 128 -3.76 -5.13 17.30
CA SER A 128 -4.09 -5.14 18.72
C SER A 128 -5.40 -4.41 18.96
N ARG A 129 -6.23 -4.95 19.84
CA ARG A 129 -7.46 -4.29 20.26
C ARG A 129 -7.14 -3.20 21.26
N VAL A 130 -7.71 -2.02 21.05
CA VAL A 130 -7.55 -0.84 21.91
C VAL A 130 -8.91 -0.21 22.19
N ALA A 131 -8.96 0.80 23.06
CA ALA A 131 -10.21 1.52 23.31
C ALA A 131 -10.70 2.19 22.02
N GLY A 132 -11.95 1.88 21.62
CA GLY A 132 -12.62 2.49 20.47
C GLY A 132 -12.24 1.92 19.10
N GLY A 133 -11.48 0.82 19.04
CA GLY A 133 -11.15 0.17 17.77
C GLY A 133 -9.91 -0.72 17.82
N TYR A 134 -9.15 -0.71 16.73
CA TYR A 134 -7.99 -1.57 16.52
C TYR A 134 -6.77 -0.73 16.13
N ARG A 135 -5.64 -1.03 16.76
CA ARG A 135 -4.34 -0.49 16.39
C ARG A 135 -3.65 -1.46 15.44
N VAL A 136 -3.23 -0.94 14.30
CA VAL A 136 -2.49 -1.66 13.26
C VAL A 136 -1.10 -1.07 13.18
N VAL A 137 -0.07 -1.86 13.47
CA VAL A 137 1.33 -1.45 13.32
C VAL A 137 1.89 -2.17 12.10
N ALA A 138 2.29 -1.42 11.08
CA ALA A 138 2.93 -2.01 9.90
C ALA A 138 4.33 -2.52 10.27
N GLU A 139 4.55 -3.83 10.28
CA GLU A 139 5.87 -4.40 10.54
C GLU A 139 6.71 -4.46 9.26
N ARG A 140 6.05 -4.76 8.13
CA ARG A 140 6.67 -4.82 6.80
C ARG A 140 5.65 -4.32 5.76
N LEU A 141 5.98 -3.24 5.07
CA LEU A 141 5.23 -2.74 3.91
C LEU A 141 6.23 -2.20 2.88
N PRO A 142 5.88 -2.25 1.58
CA PRO A 142 6.68 -1.55 0.58
C PRO A 142 6.63 -0.05 0.86
N ALA A 143 7.75 0.65 0.66
CA ALA A 143 7.82 2.09 0.93
C ALA A 143 6.94 2.91 -0.04
N LYS A 144 6.68 2.37 -1.23
CA LYS A 144 5.90 3.04 -2.26
C LYS A 144 5.11 2.04 -3.08
N VAL A 145 4.04 2.54 -3.70
CA VAL A 145 3.15 1.77 -4.55
C VAL A 145 3.05 2.45 -5.90
N PRO A 146 3.49 1.78 -6.99
CA PRO A 146 3.34 2.32 -8.32
C PRO A 146 1.85 2.29 -8.71
N VAL A 147 1.34 3.42 -9.18
CA VAL A 147 0.01 3.50 -9.80
C VAL A 147 0.16 4.06 -11.21
N ALA A 148 -0.59 3.52 -12.16
CA ALA A 148 -0.65 4.07 -13.51
C ALA A 148 -1.54 5.32 -13.50
N ILE A 149 -1.04 6.43 -14.03
CA ILE A 149 -1.83 7.65 -14.21
C ILE A 149 -1.92 8.01 -15.70
N ARG A 150 -2.89 8.84 -16.06
CA ARG A 150 -3.02 9.45 -17.38
C ARG A 150 -3.20 10.96 -17.23
N SER A 151 -2.40 11.72 -17.95
CA SER A 151 -2.51 13.17 -18.05
C SER A 151 -1.88 13.62 -19.38
N ARG A 152 -2.47 14.63 -20.02
CA ARG A 152 -1.89 15.25 -21.22
C ARG A 152 -0.63 16.04 -20.87
N LEU A 153 -0.59 16.60 -19.66
CA LEU A 153 0.57 17.34 -19.15
C LEU A 153 1.82 16.45 -19.07
N VAL A 154 1.67 15.18 -18.69
CA VAL A 154 2.79 14.22 -18.70
C VAL A 154 3.45 14.15 -20.07
N ASN A 155 2.65 14.00 -21.13
CA ASN A 155 3.16 13.96 -22.50
C ASN A 155 3.84 15.27 -22.89
N GLN A 156 3.29 16.42 -22.48
CA GLN A 156 3.88 17.73 -22.76
C GLN A 156 5.24 17.91 -22.06
N ILE A 157 5.38 17.44 -20.81
CA ILE A 157 6.66 17.47 -20.09
C ILE A 157 7.69 16.58 -20.78
N VAL A 158 7.31 15.35 -21.14
CA VAL A 158 8.22 14.41 -21.81
C VAL A 158 8.69 15.00 -23.15
N SER A 159 7.78 15.55 -23.95
CA SER A 159 8.15 16.23 -25.21
C SER A 159 9.05 17.45 -24.99
N ALA A 160 8.83 18.23 -23.93
CA ALA A 160 9.70 19.36 -23.58
C ALA A 160 11.11 18.89 -23.19
N CYS A 161 11.20 17.80 -22.42
CA CYS A 161 12.46 17.17 -22.05
C CYS A 161 13.20 16.67 -23.31
N GLU A 162 12.52 15.94 -24.19
CA GLU A 162 13.09 15.43 -25.44
C GLU A 162 13.59 16.57 -26.35
N GLY A 163 12.82 17.66 -26.45
CA GLY A 163 13.23 18.87 -27.17
C GLY A 163 14.49 19.50 -26.57
N ALA A 164 14.59 19.58 -25.25
CA ALA A 164 15.79 20.06 -24.56
C ALA A 164 16.99 19.11 -24.75
N ALA A 165 16.75 17.80 -24.77
CA ALA A 165 17.78 16.79 -25.03
C ALA A 165 18.42 16.99 -26.40
N LEU A 166 17.63 17.26 -27.44
CA LEU A 166 18.11 17.57 -28.79
C LEU A 166 19.00 18.83 -28.82
N LEU A 167 18.59 19.89 -28.12
CA LEU A 167 19.37 21.13 -28.03
C LEU A 167 20.67 20.96 -27.22
N SER A 168 20.69 20.02 -26.27
CA SER A 168 21.85 19.69 -25.45
C SER A 168 22.79 18.65 -26.08
N LEU A 169 22.62 18.32 -27.37
CA LEU A 169 23.38 17.28 -28.09
C LEU A 169 23.32 15.90 -27.40
N GLY A 170 22.17 15.58 -26.77
CA GLY A 170 21.95 14.29 -26.11
C GLY A 170 22.52 14.16 -24.70
N ALA A 171 22.94 15.26 -24.07
CA ALA A 171 23.43 15.24 -22.69
C ALA A 171 22.33 15.01 -21.63
N LEU A 172 21.05 15.11 -22.03
CA LEU A 172 19.90 15.03 -21.15
C LEU A 172 19.14 13.71 -21.36
N ASP A 173 19.07 12.88 -20.32
CA ASP A 173 18.33 11.61 -20.34
C ASP A 173 16.90 11.80 -19.79
N CYS A 174 15.91 11.69 -20.69
CA CYS A 174 14.50 11.85 -20.36
C CYS A 174 13.80 10.53 -19.96
N ALA A 175 14.43 9.38 -20.14
CA ALA A 175 13.79 8.09 -19.84
C ALA A 175 13.39 7.94 -18.35
N PRO A 176 14.21 8.36 -17.37
CA PRO A 176 13.82 8.33 -15.96
C PRO A 176 12.62 9.23 -15.64
N LEU A 177 12.50 10.38 -16.32
CA LEU A 177 11.37 11.29 -16.15
C LEU A 177 10.08 10.65 -16.65
N THR A 178 10.10 10.09 -17.86
CA THR A 178 8.94 9.39 -18.43
C THR A 178 8.46 8.26 -17.51
N ALA A 179 9.39 7.41 -17.04
CA ALA A 179 9.06 6.31 -16.13
C ALA A 179 8.45 6.81 -14.81
N ALA A 180 8.97 7.89 -14.24
CA ALA A 180 8.46 8.47 -13.00
C ALA A 180 7.08 9.13 -13.17
N LEU A 181 6.80 9.71 -14.34
CA LEU A 181 5.55 10.39 -14.65
C LEU A 181 4.41 9.43 -15.03
N GLU A 182 4.70 8.34 -15.72
CA GLU A 182 3.67 7.36 -16.11
C GLU A 182 3.23 6.47 -14.93
N ARG A 183 4.16 6.20 -14.02
CA ARG A 183 3.94 5.34 -12.84
C ARG A 183 4.42 6.02 -11.56
N PRO A 184 3.77 7.13 -11.13
CA PRO A 184 4.11 7.75 -9.87
C PRO A 184 3.97 6.75 -8.73
N ALA A 185 4.97 6.79 -7.86
CA ALA A 185 5.05 5.91 -6.70
C ALA A 185 4.40 6.64 -5.51
N ILE A 186 3.19 6.24 -5.15
CA ILE A 186 2.47 6.78 -3.98
C ILE A 186 3.24 6.34 -2.72
N PRO A 187 3.66 7.27 -1.85
CA PRO A 187 4.32 6.91 -0.62
C PRO A 187 3.36 6.14 0.27
N LEU A 188 3.76 4.94 0.69
CA LEU A 188 3.12 4.27 1.79
C LEU A 188 3.77 4.72 3.09
N PRO A 189 3.06 4.58 4.20
CA PRO A 189 3.68 4.81 5.48
C PRO A 189 4.87 3.89 5.72
N ALA A 190 5.86 4.40 6.46
CA ALA A 190 7.05 3.64 6.79
C ALA A 190 6.72 2.40 7.62
N ALA A 191 7.59 1.38 7.54
CA ALA A 191 7.59 0.29 8.52
C ALA A 191 7.75 0.87 9.94
N GLY A 192 6.98 0.32 10.88
CA GLY A 192 6.77 0.87 12.21
C GLY A 192 5.66 1.92 12.31
N GLY A 193 5.11 2.39 11.18
CA GLY A 193 3.97 3.31 11.14
C GLY A 193 2.71 2.67 11.72
N GLU A 194 1.92 3.48 12.43
CA GLU A 194 0.73 3.04 13.13
C GLU A 194 -0.54 3.64 12.51
N TYR A 195 -1.58 2.81 12.37
CA TYR A 195 -2.92 3.21 11.97
C TYR A 195 -3.92 2.80 13.03
N PHE A 196 -4.98 3.58 13.12
CA PHE A 196 -6.11 3.28 13.97
C PHE A 196 -7.32 3.00 13.08
N LEU A 197 -7.91 1.82 13.24
CA LEU A 197 -9.20 1.46 12.65
C LEU A 197 -10.26 1.67 13.72
N SER A 198 -11.05 2.73 13.57
CA SER A 198 -12.09 3.07 14.55
C SER A 198 -13.27 2.10 14.48
N ASP A 199 -13.95 1.86 15.60
CA ASP A 199 -15.17 1.03 15.63
C ASP A 199 -16.28 1.60 14.73
N ALA A 200 -16.31 2.93 14.56
CA ALA A 200 -17.24 3.60 13.66
C ALA A 200 -17.00 3.24 12.18
N GLU A 201 -15.77 2.87 11.82
CA GLU A 201 -15.36 2.44 10.49
C GLU A 201 -15.45 0.93 10.27
N LEU A 202 -15.92 0.18 11.27
CA LEU A 202 -16.04 -1.27 11.21
C LEU A 202 -17.49 -1.72 11.38
N THR A 203 -17.84 -2.84 10.76
CA THR A 203 -19.07 -3.58 11.07
C THR A 203 -18.83 -4.56 12.21
N ASP A 204 -19.90 -5.13 12.81
CA ASP A 204 -19.75 -6.19 13.81
C ASP A 204 -19.02 -7.43 13.25
N ALA A 205 -19.28 -7.76 11.99
CA ALA A 205 -18.61 -8.86 11.30
C ALA A 205 -17.12 -8.59 11.10
N ASP A 206 -16.74 -7.35 10.77
CA ASP A 206 -15.34 -6.95 10.64
C ASP A 206 -14.60 -7.08 11.97
N ARG A 207 -15.23 -6.59 13.06
CA ARG A 207 -14.69 -6.70 14.41
C ARG A 207 -14.46 -8.15 14.82
N ALA A 208 -15.44 -9.02 14.57
CA ALA A 208 -15.31 -10.45 14.86
C ALA A 208 -14.13 -11.10 14.11
N ARG A 209 -13.96 -10.79 12.82
CA ARG A 209 -12.84 -11.30 12.02
C ARG A 209 -11.49 -10.78 12.50
N LEU A 210 -11.41 -9.52 12.90
CA LEU A 210 -10.18 -8.93 13.46
C LEU A 210 -9.83 -9.56 14.82
N ASP A 211 -10.82 -9.76 15.68
CA ASP A 211 -10.64 -10.43 16.98
C ASP A 211 -10.15 -11.87 16.78
N GLU A 212 -10.68 -12.59 15.79
CA GLU A 212 -10.21 -13.92 15.43
C GLU A 212 -8.75 -13.94 14.94
N LEU A 213 -8.34 -12.95 14.14
CA LEU A 213 -6.95 -12.80 13.69
C LEU A 213 -6.01 -12.50 14.87
N ILE A 214 -6.47 -11.73 15.84
CA ILE A 214 -5.68 -11.39 17.05
C ILE A 214 -5.53 -12.59 17.98
N ALA A 215 -6.61 -13.36 18.16
CA ALA A 215 -6.64 -14.53 19.03
C ALA A 215 -5.99 -15.78 18.40
N ALA A 216 -5.69 -15.75 17.11
CA ALA A 216 -5.03 -16.86 16.45
C ALA A 216 -3.63 -17.11 17.05
N PRO A 217 -3.27 -18.38 17.31
CA PRO A 217 -2.00 -18.75 17.91
C PRO A 217 -0.81 -18.36 17.04
#